data_AF-A0A925NLW8-F1
#
_entry.id   AF-A0A925NLW8-F1
#
_cell.length_a   1.000
_cell.length_b   1.000
_cell.length_c   1.000
_cell.angle_alpha   90.00
_cell.angle_beta   90.00
_cell.angle_gamma   90.00
#
_symmetry.space_group_name_H-M   'P 1'
#
loop_
_entity.id
_entity.type
_entity.pdbx_description
1 polymer ?
#
loop_
_entity_poly.entity_id
_entity_poly.type
_entity_poly.pdbx_seq_one_letter_code
_entity_poly.pdbx_strand_id
1 'polypeptide(L)'
;MPHARQNIRLGTLLTQAGVVSDTDVSKGMAVSSNCHIPLGKALVIQEKMSDAMVLAAVHAQWMLRDGFISKDDAIEALKTCKRNRWNLPDALILMEIDAHASKGFRLGELLTATNIISEDEMRGLLSAAQASGLPLGRVLTTLDLISEQLLNEFLSTQEKVRTGDLPLEKAIEQLKEVSDKIAAKENQGMLLGEILTKSGLLSDTELNDALSEARQRRRLLGAVLAEKGPLKPEHLSLSLRMQRDIRQGAMRPDDAVELLKRVAIAPGKTEEILINAGLVPTILEKNISLYQFFKVSGFFKYIDLQVMCKKLAQEPKFLREILADVDDFKIITNENFREAIEFAVESSKPLEKVIVRYYPVHKDLVAFGVSLRENIRNGALDLSQAIIQFAIRCSQG
;
A
#
# COMPACT_ATOMS: atom_id res chain seq x y z
N MET A 1 32.00 -16.80 7.06
CA MET A 1 32.25 -15.88 8.19
C MET A 1 31.29 -14.71 8.03
N PRO A 2 30.52 -14.31 9.05
CA PRO A 2 29.59 -13.19 8.92
C PRO A 2 30.34 -11.89 8.61
N HIS A 3 29.84 -11.12 7.64
CA HIS A 3 30.42 -9.84 7.24
C HIS A 3 30.12 -8.74 8.28
N ALA A 4 30.90 -7.66 8.26
CA ALA A 4 30.61 -6.48 9.07
C ALA A 4 29.23 -5.90 8.70
N ARG A 5 28.35 -5.77 9.68
CA ARG A 5 27.00 -5.24 9.49
C ARG A 5 27.04 -3.79 9.03
N GLN A 6 26.26 -3.46 8.01
CA GLN A 6 26.16 -2.09 7.50
C GLN A 6 24.69 -1.70 7.32
N ASN A 7 24.31 -0.49 7.72
CA ASN A 7 22.97 0.02 7.48
C ASN A 7 22.98 0.97 6.28
N ILE A 8 22.95 0.39 5.07
CA ILE A 8 22.93 1.16 3.83
C ILE A 8 21.50 1.54 3.47
N ARG A 9 21.29 2.81 3.09
CA ARG A 9 19.99 3.27 2.59
C ARG A 9 19.68 2.63 1.24
N LEU A 10 18.43 2.20 1.06
CA LEU A 10 17.96 1.52 -0.16
C LEU A 10 18.30 2.31 -1.45
N GLY A 11 18.10 3.63 -1.44
CA GLY A 11 18.43 4.49 -2.59
C GLY A 11 19.92 4.47 -2.96
N THR A 12 20.81 4.47 -1.96
CA THR A 12 22.26 4.38 -2.16
C THR A 12 22.65 3.02 -2.75
N LEU A 13 22.08 1.93 -2.23
CA LEU A 13 22.33 0.57 -2.73
C LEU A 13 21.89 0.42 -4.19
N LEU A 14 20.68 0.90 -4.51
CA LEU A 14 20.12 0.86 -5.87
C LEU A 14 20.95 1.68 -6.87
N THR A 15 21.44 2.84 -6.45
CA THR A 15 22.27 3.71 -7.31
C THR A 15 23.63 3.08 -7.56
N GLN A 16 24.27 2.52 -6.52
CA GLN A 16 25.58 1.86 -6.67
C GLN A 16 25.50 0.56 -7.49
N ALA A 17 24.37 -0.15 -7.42
CA ALA A 17 24.07 -1.28 -8.32
C ALA A 17 23.70 -0.83 -9.74
N GLY A 18 23.66 0.48 -10.01
CA GLY A 18 23.30 1.04 -11.32
C GLY A 18 21.86 0.72 -11.72
N VAL A 19 20.97 0.42 -10.76
CA VAL A 19 19.56 0.08 -11.02
C VAL A 19 18.80 1.32 -11.43
N VAL A 20 19.00 2.41 -10.68
CA VAL A 20 18.40 3.73 -10.87
C VAL A 20 19.48 4.82 -10.77
N SER A 21 19.20 6.04 -11.24
CA SER A 21 20.08 7.19 -11.03
C SER A 21 19.79 7.92 -9.72
N ASP A 22 20.72 8.77 -9.25
CA ASP A 22 20.49 9.67 -8.10
C ASP A 22 19.28 10.60 -8.33
N THR A 23 19.06 11.01 -9.59
CA THR A 23 17.90 11.83 -9.96
C THR A 23 16.59 11.06 -9.82
N ASP A 24 16.58 9.78 -10.18
CA ASP A 24 15.41 8.91 -10.00
C ASP A 24 15.16 8.67 -8.51
N VAL A 25 16.21 8.45 -7.70
CA VAL A 25 16.07 8.32 -6.23
C VAL A 25 15.51 9.59 -5.62
N SER A 26 15.99 10.77 -6.03
CA SER A 26 15.52 12.05 -5.50
C SER A 26 14.03 12.29 -5.80
N LYS A 27 13.62 12.05 -7.06
CA LYS A 27 12.20 12.10 -7.47
C LYS A 27 11.36 11.02 -6.78
N GLY A 28 11.92 9.83 -6.62
CA GLY A 28 11.34 8.71 -5.87
C GLY A 28 11.08 9.04 -4.41
N MET A 29 12.04 9.68 -3.75
CA MET A 29 11.93 10.12 -2.35
C MET A 29 10.86 11.20 -2.19
N ALA A 30 10.78 12.17 -3.11
CA ALA A 30 9.71 13.16 -3.09
C ALA A 30 8.32 12.53 -3.15
N VAL A 31 8.12 11.56 -4.05
CA VAL A 31 6.87 10.79 -4.14
C VAL A 31 6.65 9.93 -2.88
N SER A 32 7.69 9.28 -2.38
CA SER A 32 7.64 8.43 -1.18
C SER A 32 7.15 9.21 0.03
N SER A 33 7.72 10.39 0.29
CA SER A 33 7.34 11.27 1.39
C SER A 33 5.93 11.84 1.20
N ASN A 34 5.59 12.29 0.00
CA ASN A 34 4.32 12.97 -0.24
C ASN A 34 3.12 12.02 -0.26
N CYS A 35 3.29 10.80 -0.78
CA CYS A 35 2.21 9.81 -0.91
C CYS A 35 2.26 8.72 0.19
N HIS A 36 3.20 8.83 1.12
CA HIS A 36 3.44 7.89 2.21
C HIS A 36 3.57 6.42 1.77
N ILE A 37 4.28 6.20 0.66
CA ILE A 37 4.62 4.87 0.15
C ILE A 37 6.14 4.64 0.22
N PRO A 38 6.62 3.39 0.34
CA PRO A 38 8.06 3.11 0.32
C PRO A 38 8.73 3.57 -0.99
N LEU A 39 10.00 3.99 -0.90
CA LEU A 39 10.80 4.41 -2.06
C LEU A 39 10.74 3.41 -3.22
N GLY A 40 10.81 2.11 -2.92
CA GLY A 40 10.71 1.06 -3.94
C GLY A 40 9.41 1.15 -4.76
N LYS A 41 8.26 1.35 -4.09
CA LYS A 41 6.97 1.54 -4.76
C LYS A 41 6.88 2.85 -5.53
N ALA A 42 7.43 3.94 -4.97
CA ALA A 42 7.52 5.22 -5.68
C ALA A 42 8.29 5.08 -7.00
N LEU A 43 9.38 4.32 -7.01
CA LEU A 43 10.17 4.04 -8.21
C LEU A 43 9.45 3.12 -9.21
N VAL A 44 8.56 2.24 -8.74
CA VAL A 44 7.67 1.43 -9.61
C VAL A 44 6.63 2.32 -10.31
N ILE A 45 6.02 3.28 -9.59
CA ILE A 45 5.07 4.24 -10.18
C ILE A 45 5.72 5.04 -11.29
N GLN A 46 6.95 5.48 -11.05
CA GLN A 46 7.74 6.28 -12.00
C GLN A 46 8.40 5.43 -13.10
N GLU A 47 8.11 4.13 -13.13
CA GLU A 47 8.61 3.17 -14.12
C GLU A 47 10.13 3.04 -14.17
N LYS A 48 10.79 3.40 -13.07
CA LYS A 48 12.25 3.30 -12.91
C LYS A 48 12.69 1.92 -12.45
N MET A 49 11.76 1.14 -11.90
CA MET A 49 12.04 -0.16 -11.31
C MET A 49 10.82 -1.10 -11.40
N SER A 50 11.04 -2.42 -11.38
CA SER A 50 10.00 -3.44 -11.30
C SER A 50 9.78 -3.92 -9.86
N ASP A 51 8.61 -4.47 -9.53
CA ASP A 51 8.37 -5.06 -8.19
C ASP A 51 9.38 -6.16 -7.85
N ALA A 52 9.78 -6.98 -8.84
CA ALA A 52 10.80 -8.01 -8.64
C ALA A 52 12.15 -7.41 -8.20
N MET A 53 12.54 -6.29 -8.80
CA MET A 53 13.76 -5.58 -8.43
C MET A 53 13.65 -4.90 -7.06
N VAL A 54 12.48 -4.35 -6.70
CA VAL A 54 12.22 -3.85 -5.34
C VAL A 54 12.43 -4.96 -4.31
N LEU A 55 11.83 -6.13 -4.55
CA LEU A 55 11.94 -7.28 -3.65
C LEU A 55 13.39 -7.74 -3.51
N ALA A 56 14.13 -7.82 -4.62
CA ALA A 56 15.55 -8.16 -4.61
C ALA A 56 16.36 -7.15 -3.80
N ALA A 57 16.13 -5.84 -3.99
CA ALA A 57 16.87 -4.79 -3.31
C ALA A 57 16.58 -4.74 -1.80
N VAL A 58 15.32 -4.91 -1.40
CA VAL A 58 14.93 -5.00 0.03
C VAL A 58 15.52 -6.24 0.68
N HIS A 59 15.50 -7.38 -0.03
CA HIS A 59 16.09 -8.62 0.48
C HIS A 59 17.62 -8.47 0.63
N ALA A 60 18.32 -7.89 -0.35
CA ALA A 60 19.75 -7.62 -0.27
C ALA A 60 20.09 -6.65 0.87
N GLN A 61 19.29 -5.59 1.05
CA GLN A 61 19.46 -4.63 2.14
C GLN A 61 19.29 -5.30 3.52
N TRP A 62 18.32 -6.21 3.66
CA TRP A 62 18.14 -7.02 4.86
C TRP A 62 19.36 -7.91 5.11
N MET A 63 19.85 -8.61 4.09
CA MET A 63 20.99 -9.52 4.20
C MET A 63 22.26 -8.79 4.60
N LEU A 64 22.47 -7.60 4.07
CA LEU A 64 23.60 -6.72 4.35
C LEU A 64 23.55 -6.13 5.78
N ARG A 65 22.36 -5.74 6.23
CA ARG A 65 22.15 -5.27 7.61
C ARG A 65 22.48 -6.35 8.63
N ASP A 66 22.05 -7.58 8.37
CA ASP A 66 22.22 -8.68 9.31
C ASP A 66 23.60 -9.36 9.17
N GLY A 67 24.38 -8.99 8.14
CA GLY A 67 25.78 -9.43 7.93
C GLY A 67 25.93 -10.73 7.14
N PHE A 68 24.88 -11.18 6.44
CA PHE A 68 24.90 -12.40 5.61
C PHE A 68 25.68 -12.22 4.31
N ILE A 69 25.71 -11.01 3.77
CA ILE A 69 26.44 -10.68 2.53
C ILE A 69 27.20 -9.37 2.73
N SER A 70 28.32 -9.20 2.03
CA SER A 70 29.02 -7.92 2.01
C SER A 70 28.28 -6.89 1.14
N LYS A 71 28.73 -5.64 1.24
CA LYS A 71 28.23 -4.56 0.38
C LYS A 71 28.50 -4.84 -1.11
N ASP A 72 29.68 -5.34 -1.43
CA ASP A 72 30.07 -5.62 -2.81
C ASP A 72 29.26 -6.78 -3.38
N ASP A 73 29.01 -7.82 -2.56
CA ASP A 73 28.12 -8.93 -2.90
C ASP A 73 26.70 -8.45 -3.21
N ALA A 74 26.14 -7.58 -2.36
CA ALA A 74 24.81 -7.04 -2.57
C ALA A 74 24.70 -6.23 -3.87
N ILE A 75 25.72 -5.40 -4.16
CA ILE A 75 25.77 -4.59 -5.38
C ILE A 75 25.83 -5.49 -6.62
N GLU A 76 26.70 -6.50 -6.60
CA GLU A 76 26.89 -7.38 -7.75
C GLU A 76 25.71 -8.33 -7.97
N ALA A 77 25.09 -8.81 -6.90
CA ALA A 77 23.85 -9.59 -6.97
C ALA A 77 22.71 -8.78 -7.60
N LEU A 78 22.55 -7.51 -7.21
CA LEU A 78 21.52 -6.64 -7.80
C LEU A 78 21.78 -6.28 -9.26
N LYS A 79 23.05 -6.10 -9.66
CA LYS A 79 23.41 -5.96 -11.09
C LYS A 79 23.03 -7.21 -11.88
N THR A 80 23.29 -8.39 -11.32
CA THR A 80 22.94 -9.69 -11.93
C THR A 80 21.43 -9.83 -12.06
N CYS A 81 20.67 -9.51 -11.01
CA CYS A 81 19.20 -9.45 -11.05
C CYS A 81 18.72 -8.52 -12.17
N LYS A 82 19.35 -7.35 -12.34
CA LYS A 82 18.97 -6.37 -13.36
C LYS A 82 19.23 -6.90 -14.77
N ARG A 83 20.42 -7.46 -15.00
CA ARG A 83 20.84 -7.93 -16.32
C ARG A 83 20.02 -9.13 -16.78
N ASN A 84 19.77 -10.08 -15.88
CA ASN A 84 19.17 -11.36 -16.22
C ASN A 84 17.67 -11.44 -15.89
N ARG A 85 17.11 -10.41 -15.26
CA ARG A 85 15.73 -10.39 -14.70
C ARG A 85 15.47 -11.52 -13.70
N TRP A 86 16.48 -11.83 -12.88
CA TRP A 86 16.42 -12.87 -11.87
C TRP A 86 15.94 -12.35 -10.52
N ASN A 87 15.50 -13.28 -9.67
CA ASN A 87 15.32 -13.01 -8.25
C ASN A 87 16.69 -13.04 -7.53
N LEU A 88 16.75 -12.45 -6.33
CA LEU A 88 17.99 -12.38 -5.57
C LEU A 88 18.58 -13.75 -5.22
N PRO A 89 17.80 -14.75 -4.75
CA PRO A 89 18.34 -16.09 -4.48
C PRO A 89 19.09 -16.71 -5.66
N ASP A 90 18.53 -16.66 -6.87
CA ASP A 90 19.17 -17.23 -8.06
C ASP A 90 20.48 -16.49 -8.41
N ALA A 91 20.51 -15.18 -8.22
CA ALA A 91 21.73 -14.38 -8.41
C ALA A 91 22.82 -14.75 -7.38
N LEU A 92 22.44 -14.96 -6.11
CA LEU A 92 23.38 -15.35 -5.06
C LEU A 92 23.94 -16.77 -5.25
N ILE A 93 23.11 -17.70 -5.72
CA ILE A 93 23.55 -19.06 -6.06
C ILE A 93 24.58 -19.03 -7.19
N LEU A 94 24.34 -18.24 -8.25
CA LEU A 94 25.31 -18.09 -9.34
C LEU A 94 26.65 -17.51 -8.84
N MET A 95 26.60 -16.63 -7.84
CA MET A 95 27.76 -16.02 -7.22
C MET A 95 28.43 -16.92 -6.16
N GLU A 96 27.91 -18.15 -5.96
CA GLU A 96 28.39 -19.10 -4.95
C GLU A 96 28.36 -18.54 -3.52
N ILE A 97 27.39 -17.68 -3.22
CA ILE A 97 27.22 -17.05 -1.90
C ILE A 97 26.25 -17.87 -1.06
N ASP A 98 26.78 -18.58 -0.06
CA ASP A 98 26.01 -19.29 0.96
C ASP A 98 25.38 -18.32 1.97
N ALA A 99 24.32 -17.64 1.54
CA ALA A 99 23.55 -16.79 2.42
C ALA A 99 22.45 -17.60 3.11
N HIS A 100 22.79 -18.27 4.20
CA HIS A 100 21.79 -18.92 5.05
C HIS A 100 20.94 -17.85 5.74
N ALA A 101 19.67 -17.70 5.33
CA ALA A 101 18.72 -16.83 6.01
C ALA A 101 18.57 -17.27 7.48
N SER A 102 18.96 -16.43 8.46
CA SER A 102 18.77 -16.83 9.85
C SER A 102 17.29 -16.86 10.23
N LYS A 103 16.98 -17.81 11.11
CA LYS A 103 15.72 -18.00 11.82
C LYS A 103 15.51 -16.93 12.90
N GLY A 104 15.57 -15.66 12.51
CA GLY A 104 15.22 -14.56 13.41
C GLY A 104 13.71 -14.46 13.60
N PHE A 105 13.25 -14.17 14.82
CA PHE A 105 11.82 -13.99 15.11
C PHE A 105 11.24 -12.82 14.30
N ARG A 106 10.20 -13.08 13.50
CA ARG A 106 9.64 -12.11 12.54
C ARG A 106 8.71 -11.10 13.23
N LEU A 107 8.41 -9.99 12.55
CA LEU A 107 7.65 -8.90 13.17
C LEU A 107 6.24 -9.38 13.51
N GLY A 108 5.64 -10.14 12.59
CA GLY A 108 4.35 -10.78 12.81
C GLY A 108 4.37 -11.76 13.99
N GLU A 109 5.39 -12.60 14.09
CA GLU A 109 5.54 -13.55 15.22
C GLU A 109 5.64 -12.81 16.56
N LEU A 110 6.40 -11.72 16.61
CA LEU A 110 6.54 -10.90 17.82
C LEU A 110 5.22 -10.25 18.24
N LEU A 111 4.49 -9.67 17.29
CA LEU A 111 3.17 -9.07 17.51
C LEU A 111 2.15 -10.10 18.03
N THR A 112 2.15 -11.29 17.44
CA THR A 112 1.31 -12.41 17.89
C THR A 112 1.71 -12.91 19.28
N ALA A 113 3.00 -13.07 19.56
CA ALA A 113 3.49 -13.52 20.87
C ALA A 113 3.17 -12.52 22.00
N THR A 114 3.10 -11.23 21.68
CA THR A 114 2.65 -10.18 22.61
C THR A 114 1.12 -10.07 22.74
N ASN A 115 0.36 -10.83 21.94
CA ASN A 115 -1.11 -10.79 21.87
C ASN A 115 -1.69 -9.43 21.46
N ILE A 116 -0.92 -8.63 20.71
CA ILE A 116 -1.39 -7.36 20.14
C ILE A 116 -2.26 -7.64 18.90
N ILE A 117 -1.90 -8.66 18.13
CA ILE A 117 -2.63 -9.09 16.95
C ILE A 117 -2.83 -10.60 17.04
N SER A 118 -4.05 -11.07 16.87
CA SER A 118 -4.33 -12.52 16.87
C SER A 118 -3.72 -13.22 15.65
N GLU A 119 -3.54 -14.53 15.74
CA GLU A 119 -3.05 -15.33 14.59
C GLU A 119 -3.95 -15.22 13.35
N ASP A 120 -5.27 -15.17 13.56
CA ASP A 120 -6.23 -15.06 12.46
C ASP A 120 -6.17 -13.69 11.77
N GLU A 121 -6.06 -12.61 12.54
CA GLU A 121 -5.88 -11.26 11.99
C GLU A 121 -4.53 -11.14 11.27
N MET A 122 -3.46 -11.72 11.85
CA MET A 122 -2.12 -11.69 11.26
C MET A 122 -2.10 -12.33 9.87
N ARG A 123 -2.83 -13.43 9.65
CA ARG A 123 -2.96 -14.05 8.32
C ARG A 123 -3.52 -13.10 7.27
N GLY A 124 -4.59 -12.37 7.60
CA GLY A 124 -5.16 -11.35 6.72
C GLY A 124 -4.20 -10.21 6.42
N LEU A 125 -3.45 -9.76 7.44
CA LEU A 125 -2.49 -8.66 7.31
C LEU A 125 -1.27 -9.01 6.47
N LEU A 126 -0.76 -10.23 6.62
CA LEU A 126 0.32 -10.75 5.77
C LEU A 126 -0.14 -10.89 4.31
N SER A 127 -1.38 -11.36 4.08
CA SER A 127 -1.97 -11.41 2.74
C SER A 127 -2.07 -10.02 2.11
N ALA A 128 -2.57 -9.03 2.86
CA ALA A 128 -2.64 -7.63 2.41
C ALA A 128 -1.26 -7.03 2.12
N ALA A 129 -0.26 -7.28 2.97
CA ALA A 129 1.12 -6.85 2.76
C ALA A 129 1.73 -7.48 1.49
N GLN A 130 1.51 -8.76 1.25
CA GLN A 130 2.00 -9.46 0.07
C GLN A 130 1.31 -8.98 -1.22
N ALA A 131 -0.01 -8.79 -1.18
CA ALA A 131 -0.79 -8.31 -2.31
C ALA A 131 -0.37 -6.89 -2.70
N SER A 132 -0.36 -5.97 -1.73
CA SER A 132 0.05 -4.57 -1.91
C SER A 132 1.54 -4.39 -2.21
N GLY A 133 2.39 -5.33 -1.77
CA GLY A 133 3.84 -5.17 -1.79
C GLY A 133 4.35 -4.08 -0.84
N LEU A 134 3.56 -3.72 0.17
CA LEU A 134 3.96 -2.82 1.26
C LEU A 134 4.51 -3.64 2.44
N PRO A 135 5.50 -3.11 3.20
CA PRO A 135 5.97 -3.77 4.42
C PRO A 135 4.84 -3.97 5.43
N LEU A 136 4.85 -5.09 6.16
CA LEU A 136 3.83 -5.39 7.17
C LEU A 136 3.65 -4.23 8.17
N GLY A 137 4.74 -3.66 8.69
CA GLY A 137 4.67 -2.51 9.58
C GLY A 137 3.87 -1.33 9.01
N ARG A 138 4.04 -1.04 7.71
CA ARG A 138 3.28 0.02 7.03
C ARG A 138 1.80 -0.32 6.89
N VAL A 139 1.47 -1.58 6.62
CA VAL A 139 0.07 -2.03 6.58
C VAL A 139 -0.57 -1.86 7.94
N LEU A 140 0.12 -2.27 9.02
CA LEU A 140 -0.36 -2.15 10.38
C LEU A 140 -0.62 -0.70 10.81
N THR A 141 0.30 0.24 10.50
CA THR A 141 0.12 1.65 10.85
C THR A 141 -0.91 2.35 9.99
N THR A 142 -1.04 1.97 8.72
CA THR A 142 -2.04 2.56 7.82
C THR A 142 -3.45 2.09 8.14
N LEU A 143 -3.61 0.84 8.59
CA LEU A 143 -4.86 0.29 9.11
C LEU A 143 -5.13 0.68 10.56
N ASP A 144 -4.24 1.47 11.17
CA ASP A 144 -4.40 2.01 12.52
C ASP A 144 -4.57 0.90 13.59
N LEU A 145 -3.86 -0.23 13.36
CA LEU A 145 -3.81 -1.38 14.27
C LEU A 145 -2.70 -1.23 15.31
N ILE A 146 -1.62 -0.54 14.95
CA ILE A 146 -0.53 -0.13 15.85
C ILE A 146 -0.09 1.28 15.46
N SER A 147 0.42 2.05 16.41
CA SER A 147 1.03 3.34 16.12
C SER A 147 2.45 3.21 15.57
N GLU A 148 2.94 4.27 14.94
CA GLU A 148 4.34 4.37 14.49
C GLU A 148 5.31 4.28 15.67
N GLN A 149 4.93 4.80 16.85
CA GLN A 149 5.74 4.69 18.06
C GLN A 149 5.88 3.23 18.47
N LEU A 150 4.75 2.50 18.58
CA LEU A 150 4.75 1.09 18.95
C LEU A 150 5.51 0.24 17.92
N LEU A 151 5.31 0.50 16.62
CA LEU A 151 6.02 -0.20 15.56
C LEU A 151 7.55 -0.07 15.70
N ASN A 152 8.05 1.13 16.01
CA ASN A 152 9.49 1.37 16.19
C ASN A 152 10.07 0.61 17.40
N GLU A 153 9.32 0.54 18.50
CA GLU A 153 9.71 -0.27 19.67
C GLU A 153 9.81 -1.76 19.31
N PHE A 154 8.83 -2.28 18.55
CA PHE A 154 8.85 -3.66 18.06
C PHE A 154 10.02 -3.94 17.11
N LEU A 155 10.30 -3.03 16.16
CA LEU A 155 11.40 -3.18 15.20
C LEU A 155 12.77 -3.16 15.90
N SER A 156 12.98 -2.23 16.84
CA SER A 156 14.24 -2.13 17.59
C SER A 156 14.45 -3.32 18.52
N THR A 157 13.39 -3.82 19.16
CA THR A 157 13.45 -5.00 20.02
C THR A 157 13.68 -6.27 19.20
N GLN A 158 13.01 -6.41 18.06
CA GLN A 158 13.26 -7.51 17.13
C GLN A 158 14.72 -7.53 16.67
N GLU A 159 15.31 -6.38 16.38
CA GLU A 159 16.72 -6.29 16.00
C GLU A 159 17.59 -6.86 17.12
N LYS A 160 17.41 -6.44 18.37
CA LYS A 160 18.15 -6.97 19.54
C LYS A 160 17.97 -8.48 19.73
N VAL A 161 16.78 -9.02 19.47
CA VAL A 161 16.53 -10.47 19.54
C VAL A 161 17.29 -11.19 18.43
N ARG A 162 17.29 -10.66 17.21
CA ARG A 162 18.02 -11.25 16.07
C ARG A 162 19.53 -11.21 16.25
N THR A 163 20.04 -10.16 16.90
CA THR A 163 21.47 -10.03 17.18
C THR A 163 21.94 -10.88 18.36
N GLY A 164 21.00 -11.43 19.15
CA GLY A 164 21.30 -12.21 20.36
C GLY A 164 21.54 -11.35 21.60
N ASP A 165 21.40 -10.03 21.49
CA ASP A 165 21.61 -9.08 22.59
C ASP A 165 20.47 -9.13 23.63
N LEU A 166 19.29 -9.61 23.22
CA LEU A 166 18.11 -9.73 24.07
C LEU A 166 17.44 -11.09 23.89
N PRO A 167 17.31 -11.92 24.95
CA PRO A 167 16.52 -13.14 24.91
C PRO A 167 15.05 -12.89 24.57
N LEU A 168 14.45 -13.80 23.80
CA LEU A 168 13.08 -13.65 23.29
C LEU A 168 12.05 -13.49 24.41
N GLU A 169 12.18 -14.24 25.50
CA GLU A 169 11.25 -14.20 26.62
C GLU A 169 11.22 -12.80 27.26
N LYS A 170 12.40 -12.22 27.50
CA LYS A 170 12.53 -10.85 28.04
C LYS A 170 12.03 -9.81 27.06
N ALA A 171 12.25 -10.00 25.76
CA ALA A 171 11.73 -9.11 24.72
C ALA A 171 10.20 -9.06 24.73
N ILE A 172 9.54 -10.21 24.83
CA ILE A 172 8.08 -10.30 24.89
C ILE A 172 7.53 -9.60 26.14
N GLU A 173 8.14 -9.80 27.30
CA GLU A 173 7.74 -9.10 28.54
C GLU A 173 7.87 -7.59 28.42
N GLN A 174 9.01 -7.09 27.93
CA GLN A 174 9.24 -5.64 27.74
C GLN A 174 8.23 -5.03 26.77
N LEU A 175 7.93 -5.70 25.66
CA LEU A 175 6.99 -5.20 24.67
C LEU A 175 5.55 -5.18 25.16
N LYS A 176 5.15 -6.14 26.01
CA LYS A 176 3.82 -6.10 26.67
C LYS A 176 3.69 -4.87 27.57
N GLU A 177 4.70 -4.60 28.41
CA GLU A 177 4.68 -3.45 29.30
C GLU A 177 4.68 -2.11 28.52
N VAL A 178 5.48 -2.02 27.46
CA VAL A 178 5.51 -0.83 26.58
C VAL A 178 4.18 -0.65 25.85
N SER A 179 3.59 -1.73 25.34
CA SER A 179 2.29 -1.71 24.68
C SER A 179 1.19 -1.20 25.61
N ASP A 180 1.13 -1.67 26.85
CA ASP A 180 0.12 -1.23 27.82
C ASP A 180 0.26 0.27 28.14
N LYS A 181 1.49 0.76 28.29
CA LYS A 181 1.76 2.20 28.52
C LYS A 181 1.37 3.05 27.31
N ILE A 182 1.67 2.59 26.11
CA ILE A 182 1.32 3.29 24.87
C ILE A 182 -0.20 3.29 24.67
N ALA A 183 -0.87 2.15 24.84
CA ALA A 183 -2.32 2.04 24.73
C ALA A 183 -3.05 2.93 25.74
N ALA A 184 -2.56 3.03 26.98
CA ALA A 184 -3.13 3.94 27.98
C ALA A 184 -3.02 5.43 27.58
N LYS A 185 -1.97 5.79 26.82
CA LYS A 185 -1.76 7.15 26.30
C LYS A 185 -2.55 7.41 25.01
N GLU A 186 -2.70 6.42 24.14
CA GLU A 186 -3.38 6.49 22.85
C GLU A 186 -4.91 6.37 22.94
N ASN A 187 -5.44 5.75 24.01
CA ASN A 187 -6.87 5.75 24.33
C ASN A 187 -7.43 7.16 24.66
N GLN A 188 -6.63 8.21 24.55
CA GLN A 188 -7.07 9.61 24.55
C GLN A 188 -7.55 10.08 23.16
N GLY A 189 -7.40 9.25 22.12
CA GLY A 189 -7.90 9.52 20.76
C GLY A 189 -9.39 9.20 20.59
N MET A 190 -10.01 9.83 19.60
CA MET A 190 -11.44 9.64 19.28
C MET A 190 -11.67 8.35 18.49
N LEU A 191 -12.63 7.52 18.91
CA LEU A 191 -12.95 6.25 18.24
C LEU A 191 -13.74 6.47 16.94
N LEU A 192 -13.62 5.55 15.96
CA LEU A 192 -14.37 5.63 14.69
C LEU A 192 -15.87 5.81 14.90
N GLY A 193 -16.46 5.05 15.83
CA GLY A 193 -17.89 5.15 16.14
C GLY A 193 -18.26 6.55 16.64
N GLU A 194 -17.44 7.13 17.52
CA GLU A 194 -17.65 8.50 18.01
C GLU A 194 -17.49 9.53 16.91
N ILE A 195 -16.50 9.37 16.01
CA ILE A 195 -16.26 10.30 14.90
C ILE A 195 -17.50 10.33 14.02
N LEU A 196 -18.05 9.15 13.70
CA LEU A 196 -19.22 9.00 12.84
C LEU A 196 -20.51 9.53 13.51
N THR A 197 -20.71 9.30 14.80
CA THR A 197 -21.89 9.81 15.51
C THR A 197 -21.82 11.31 15.75
N LYS A 198 -20.68 11.83 16.23
CA LYS A 198 -20.53 13.29 16.45
C LYS A 198 -20.55 14.11 15.17
N SER A 199 -20.16 13.52 14.02
CA SER A 199 -20.28 14.16 12.71
C SER A 199 -21.69 14.06 12.10
N GLY A 200 -22.61 13.31 12.71
CA GLY A 200 -23.96 13.10 12.20
C GLY A 200 -24.03 12.17 10.98
N LEU A 201 -22.95 11.43 10.70
CA LEU A 201 -22.87 10.46 9.61
C LEU A 201 -23.53 9.12 9.95
N LEU A 202 -23.65 8.81 11.25
CA LEU A 202 -24.38 7.67 11.80
C LEU A 202 -25.16 8.10 13.04
N SER A 203 -26.33 7.50 13.25
CA SER A 203 -27.04 7.55 14.52
C SER A 203 -26.47 6.54 15.52
N ASP A 204 -26.74 6.76 16.82
CA ASP A 204 -26.33 5.82 17.87
C ASP A 204 -26.99 4.43 17.69
N THR A 205 -28.21 4.37 17.16
CA THR A 205 -28.90 3.11 16.85
C THR A 205 -28.19 2.33 15.75
N GLU A 206 -27.85 3.00 14.64
CA GLU A 206 -27.15 2.37 13.51
C GLU A 206 -25.74 1.90 13.92
N LEU A 207 -25.06 2.68 14.76
CA LEU A 207 -23.76 2.29 15.30
C LEU A 207 -23.86 1.04 16.18
N ASN A 208 -24.85 0.97 17.06
CA ASN A 208 -25.05 -0.17 17.94
C ASN A 208 -25.38 -1.46 17.17
N ASP A 209 -26.20 -1.36 16.13
CA ASP A 209 -26.51 -2.50 15.26
C ASP A 209 -25.27 -3.00 14.53
N ALA A 210 -24.46 -2.08 13.97
CA ALA A 210 -23.20 -2.42 13.30
C ALA A 210 -22.18 -3.04 14.26
N LEU A 211 -22.09 -2.53 15.50
CA LEU A 211 -21.23 -3.09 16.55
C LEU A 211 -21.67 -4.50 16.98
N SER A 212 -22.96 -4.74 17.10
CA SER A 212 -23.52 -6.05 17.43
C SER A 212 -23.17 -7.08 16.36
N GLU A 213 -23.37 -6.73 15.08
CA GLU A 213 -23.00 -7.59 13.96
C GLU A 213 -21.48 -7.82 13.89
N ALA A 214 -20.68 -6.76 14.05
CA ALA A 214 -19.22 -6.85 14.08
C ALA A 214 -18.73 -7.83 15.15
N ARG A 215 -19.31 -7.78 16.36
CA ARG A 215 -19.00 -8.71 17.46
C ARG A 215 -19.43 -10.13 17.14
N GLN A 216 -20.66 -10.33 16.65
CA GLN A 216 -21.21 -11.65 16.35
C GLN A 216 -20.41 -12.37 15.25
N ARG A 217 -20.00 -11.62 14.23
CA ARG A 217 -19.28 -12.15 13.07
C ARG A 217 -17.75 -12.05 13.20
N ARG A 218 -17.24 -11.51 14.31
CA ARG A 218 -15.81 -11.20 14.55
C ARG A 218 -15.19 -10.42 13.37
N ARG A 219 -15.85 -9.35 12.95
CA ARG A 219 -15.41 -8.47 11.86
C ARG A 219 -15.09 -7.08 12.39
N LEU A 220 -14.27 -6.34 11.65
CA LEU A 220 -14.01 -4.92 11.93
C LEU A 220 -15.27 -4.08 11.68
N LEU A 221 -15.55 -3.11 12.55
CA LEU A 221 -16.71 -2.23 12.45
C LEU A 221 -16.77 -1.53 11.07
N GLY A 222 -15.64 -0.99 10.60
CA GLY A 222 -15.57 -0.34 9.29
C GLY A 222 -15.99 -1.25 8.13
N ALA A 223 -15.66 -2.54 8.18
CA ALA A 223 -16.07 -3.50 7.16
C ALA A 223 -17.58 -3.76 7.17
N VAL A 224 -18.20 -3.81 8.35
CA VAL A 224 -19.66 -3.96 8.49
C VAL A 224 -20.38 -2.70 7.98
N LEU A 225 -19.87 -1.53 8.35
CA LEU A 225 -20.42 -0.24 7.90
C LEU A 225 -20.32 -0.05 6.39
N ALA A 226 -19.26 -0.55 5.76
CA ALA A 226 -19.09 -0.49 4.30
C ALA A 226 -20.10 -1.38 3.54
N GLU A 227 -20.52 -2.50 4.13
CA GLU A 227 -21.34 -3.51 3.44
C GLU A 227 -22.84 -3.24 3.56
N LYS A 228 -23.29 -2.74 4.71
CA LYS A 228 -24.71 -2.61 5.05
C LYS A 228 -25.11 -1.25 5.64
N GLY A 229 -24.15 -0.37 5.87
CA GLY A 229 -24.41 0.90 6.52
C GLY A 229 -25.08 1.92 5.58
N PRO A 230 -25.79 2.92 6.13
CA PRO A 230 -26.23 4.11 5.37
C PRO A 230 -25.04 4.99 4.94
N LEU A 231 -23.83 4.65 5.39
CA LEU A 231 -22.62 5.43 5.22
C LEU A 231 -22.04 5.23 3.81
N LYS A 232 -21.89 6.34 3.08
CA LYS A 232 -21.22 6.32 1.78
C LYS A 232 -19.76 5.85 1.93
N PRO A 233 -19.21 5.06 0.98
CA PRO A 233 -17.82 4.61 1.02
C PRO A 233 -16.80 5.74 1.16
N GLU A 234 -17.07 6.88 0.52
CA GLU A 234 -16.28 8.13 0.61
C GLU A 234 -16.21 8.65 2.06
N HIS A 235 -17.35 8.72 2.76
CA HIS A 235 -17.42 9.22 4.13
C HIS A 235 -16.73 8.26 5.12
N LEU A 236 -16.88 6.95 4.92
CA LEU A 236 -16.18 5.95 5.74
C LEU A 236 -14.67 6.06 5.54
N SER A 237 -14.22 6.18 4.30
CA SER A 237 -12.80 6.32 3.95
C SER A 237 -12.20 7.56 4.59
N LEU A 238 -12.89 8.70 4.47
CA LEU A 238 -12.46 9.95 5.11
C LEU A 238 -12.46 9.83 6.63
N SER A 239 -13.46 9.20 7.24
CA SER A 239 -13.54 9.02 8.70
C SER A 239 -12.40 8.15 9.25
N LEU A 240 -12.03 7.08 8.54
CA LEU A 240 -10.87 6.25 8.88
C LEU A 240 -9.56 7.03 8.76
N ARG A 241 -9.42 7.87 7.72
CA ARG A 241 -8.29 8.79 7.59
C ARG A 241 -8.22 9.76 8.77
N MET A 242 -9.35 10.37 9.15
CA MET A 242 -9.44 11.27 10.30
C MET A 242 -9.06 10.58 11.61
N GLN A 243 -9.56 9.37 11.84
CA GLN A 243 -9.23 8.58 13.04
C GLN A 243 -7.71 8.36 13.17
N ARG A 244 -7.07 7.95 12.06
CA ARG A 244 -5.62 7.77 12.00
C ARG A 244 -4.90 9.09 12.28
N ASP A 245 -5.27 10.17 11.60
CA ASP A 245 -4.60 11.47 11.72
C ASP A 245 -4.76 12.05 13.15
N ILE A 246 -5.88 11.78 13.83
CA ILE A 246 -6.10 12.10 15.25
C ILE A 246 -5.15 11.32 16.15
N ARG A 247 -5.06 9.99 15.98
CA ARG A 247 -4.19 9.14 16.81
C ARG A 247 -2.71 9.45 16.62
N GLN A 248 -2.32 9.88 15.42
CA GLN A 248 -0.96 10.33 15.12
C GLN A 248 -0.69 11.77 15.60
N GLY A 249 -1.69 12.47 16.13
CA GLY A 249 -1.57 13.86 16.58
C GLY A 249 -1.45 14.88 15.43
N ALA A 250 -1.69 14.46 14.18
CA ALA A 250 -1.67 15.32 13.01
C ALA A 250 -2.94 16.18 12.88
N MET A 251 -4.04 15.75 13.50
CA MET A 251 -5.32 16.46 13.48
C MET A 251 -5.99 16.46 14.86
N ARG A 252 -6.69 17.53 15.23
CA ARG A 252 -7.48 17.58 16.46
C ARG A 252 -8.85 16.92 16.25
N PRO A 253 -9.41 16.21 17.25
CA PRO A 253 -10.71 15.56 17.12
C PRO A 253 -11.84 16.47 16.64
N ASP A 254 -11.92 17.69 17.17
CA ASP A 254 -12.99 18.63 16.83
C ASP A 254 -12.91 19.12 15.38
N ASP A 255 -11.69 19.35 14.87
CA ASP A 255 -11.46 19.75 13.48
C ASP A 255 -11.91 18.64 12.52
N ALA A 256 -11.65 17.38 12.90
CA ALA A 256 -12.04 16.21 12.10
C ALA A 256 -13.57 16.03 12.04
N VAL A 257 -14.25 16.21 13.18
CA VAL A 257 -15.72 16.14 13.25
C VAL A 257 -16.37 17.24 12.41
N GLU A 258 -15.87 18.47 12.52
CA GLU A 258 -16.40 19.61 11.75
C GLU A 258 -16.16 19.43 10.24
N LEU A 259 -14.99 18.92 9.86
CA LEU A 259 -14.68 18.61 8.47
C LEU A 259 -15.68 17.61 7.88
N LEU A 260 -15.94 16.51 8.60
CA LEU A 260 -16.89 15.48 8.15
C LEU A 260 -18.32 16.01 8.04
N LYS A 261 -18.76 16.87 8.98
CA LYS A 261 -20.07 17.54 8.89
C LYS A 261 -20.19 18.38 7.61
N ARG A 262 -19.16 19.17 7.31
CA ARG A 262 -19.15 20.03 6.11
C ARG A 262 -19.21 19.20 4.83
N VAL A 263 -18.44 18.12 4.75
CA VAL A 263 -18.47 17.18 3.61
C VAL A 263 -19.84 16.53 3.47
N ALA A 264 -20.47 16.13 4.57
CA ALA A 264 -21.79 15.50 4.57
C ALA A 264 -22.90 16.43 4.04
N ILE A 265 -22.87 17.72 4.42
CA ILE A 265 -23.88 18.72 4.04
C ILE A 265 -23.66 19.25 2.60
N ALA A 266 -22.41 19.29 2.13
CA ALA A 266 -22.05 19.84 0.83
C ALA A 266 -21.20 18.87 -0.03
N PRO A 267 -21.76 17.71 -0.45
CA PRO A 267 -21.00 16.69 -1.18
C PRO A 267 -20.42 17.20 -2.51
N GLY A 268 -21.08 18.16 -3.16
CA GLY A 268 -20.59 18.79 -4.39
C GLY A 268 -19.39 19.74 -4.21
N LYS A 269 -18.99 20.04 -2.97
CA LYS A 269 -17.83 20.89 -2.64
C LYS A 269 -16.75 20.13 -1.85
N THR A 270 -16.79 18.80 -1.87
CA THR A 270 -15.89 17.95 -1.06
C THR A 270 -14.42 18.27 -1.30
N GLU A 271 -13.98 18.40 -2.56
CA GLU A 271 -12.58 18.72 -2.88
C GLU A 271 -12.17 20.09 -2.30
N GLU A 272 -13.00 21.12 -2.47
CA GLU A 272 -12.76 22.48 -1.93
C GLU A 272 -12.66 22.45 -0.39
N ILE A 273 -13.56 21.70 0.26
CA ILE A 273 -13.59 21.56 1.72
C ILE A 273 -12.31 20.86 2.22
N LEU A 274 -11.87 19.80 1.56
CA LEU A 274 -10.67 19.04 1.93
C LEU A 274 -9.40 19.84 1.71
N ILE A 275 -9.30 20.59 0.59
CA ILE A 275 -8.18 21.50 0.34
C ILE A 275 -8.07 22.56 1.42
N ASN A 276 -9.20 23.16 1.83
CA ASN A 276 -9.23 24.17 2.90
C ASN A 276 -8.82 23.60 4.27
N ALA A 277 -8.98 22.30 4.48
CA ALA A 277 -8.51 21.59 5.67
C ALA A 277 -7.03 21.16 5.59
N GLY A 278 -6.30 21.56 4.53
CA GLY A 278 -4.92 21.16 4.31
C GLY A 278 -4.74 19.74 3.76
N LEU A 279 -5.84 19.05 3.43
CA LEU A 279 -5.84 17.69 2.88
C LEU A 279 -5.74 17.76 1.35
N VAL A 280 -4.64 18.33 0.86
CA VAL A 280 -4.41 18.52 -0.57
C VAL A 280 -3.76 17.26 -1.15
N PRO A 281 -4.41 16.57 -2.11
CA PRO A 281 -3.77 15.45 -2.78
C PRO A 281 -2.57 15.94 -3.60
N THR A 282 -1.54 15.11 -3.63
CA THR A 282 -0.29 15.40 -4.33
C THR A 282 -0.49 15.45 -5.85
N ILE A 283 0.46 16.04 -6.58
CA ILE A 283 0.42 16.07 -8.05
C ILE A 283 0.30 14.65 -8.62
N LEU A 284 0.98 13.68 -8.01
CA LEU A 284 0.88 12.30 -8.42
C LEU A 284 -0.51 11.74 -8.14
N GLU A 285 -1.05 11.93 -6.93
CA GLU A 285 -2.38 11.43 -6.55
C GLU A 285 -3.50 12.02 -7.42
N LYS A 286 -3.42 13.30 -7.77
CA LYS A 286 -4.37 13.93 -8.69
C LYS A 286 -4.32 13.32 -10.09
N ASN A 287 -3.13 12.96 -10.56
CA ASN A 287 -2.91 12.56 -11.96
C ASN A 287 -2.68 11.06 -12.16
N ILE A 288 -2.70 10.25 -11.10
CA ILE A 288 -2.43 8.81 -11.19
C ILE A 288 -3.44 8.16 -12.16
N SER A 289 -2.93 7.40 -13.13
CA SER A 289 -3.78 6.65 -14.06
C SER A 289 -4.30 5.35 -13.43
N LEU A 290 -5.36 4.76 -14.00
CA LEU A 290 -5.83 3.45 -13.54
C LEU A 290 -4.74 2.39 -13.70
N TYR A 291 -3.97 2.46 -14.80
CA TYR A 291 -2.83 1.59 -15.04
C TYR A 291 -1.79 1.70 -13.92
N GLN A 292 -1.35 2.91 -13.60
CA GLN A 292 -0.37 3.15 -12.54
C GLN A 292 -0.89 2.66 -11.19
N PHE A 293 -2.15 2.95 -10.85
CA PHE A 293 -2.78 2.49 -9.61
C PHE A 293 -2.80 0.95 -9.53
N PHE A 294 -3.26 0.27 -10.58
CA PHE A 294 -3.28 -1.19 -10.64
C PHE A 294 -1.90 -1.84 -10.60
N LYS A 295 -0.90 -1.19 -11.20
CA LYS A 295 0.49 -1.62 -11.14
C LYS A 295 0.98 -1.62 -9.69
N VAL A 296 0.77 -0.53 -8.94
CA VAL A 296 1.25 -0.47 -7.55
C VAL A 296 0.43 -1.26 -6.55
N SER A 297 -0.88 -1.39 -6.78
CA SER A 297 -1.76 -2.18 -5.94
C SER A 297 -1.61 -3.69 -6.16
N GLY A 298 -0.86 -4.10 -7.21
CA GLY A 298 -0.59 -5.50 -7.51
C GLY A 298 -1.70 -6.20 -8.30
N PHE A 299 -2.63 -5.45 -8.90
CA PHE A 299 -3.75 -6.00 -9.66
C PHE A 299 -3.30 -6.85 -10.87
N PHE A 300 -2.22 -6.46 -11.54
CA PHE A 300 -1.71 -7.20 -12.71
C PHE A 300 -1.06 -8.56 -12.35
N LYS A 301 -1.11 -9.00 -11.08
CA LYS A 301 -0.85 -10.40 -10.72
C LYS A 301 -2.01 -11.32 -11.13
N TYR A 302 -3.22 -10.78 -11.22
CA TYR A 302 -4.44 -11.51 -11.57
C TYR A 302 -4.74 -11.49 -13.08
N ILE A 303 -4.08 -10.60 -13.82
CA ILE A 303 -4.28 -10.39 -15.26
C ILE A 303 -2.95 -10.38 -15.98
N ASP A 304 -2.85 -11.19 -17.04
CA ASP A 304 -1.71 -11.16 -17.94
C ASP A 304 -1.86 -10.01 -18.96
N LEU A 305 -1.10 -8.95 -18.73
CA LEU A 305 -1.04 -7.77 -19.61
C LEU A 305 -0.65 -8.12 -21.05
N GLN A 306 0.26 -9.08 -21.26
CA GLN A 306 0.69 -9.45 -22.62
C GLN A 306 -0.43 -10.16 -23.37
N VAL A 307 -1.14 -11.06 -22.70
CA VAL A 307 -2.32 -11.73 -23.26
C VAL A 307 -3.43 -10.72 -23.56
N MET A 308 -3.66 -9.76 -22.67
CA MET A 308 -4.63 -8.69 -22.88
C MET A 308 -4.29 -7.84 -24.11
N CYS A 309 -3.04 -7.38 -24.26
CA CYS A 309 -2.60 -6.63 -25.43
C CYS A 309 -2.74 -7.45 -26.72
N LYS A 310 -2.43 -8.75 -26.70
CA LYS A 310 -2.61 -9.64 -27.86
C LYS A 310 -4.08 -9.78 -28.26
N LYS A 311 -5.00 -9.93 -27.29
CA LYS A 311 -6.45 -9.97 -27.55
C LYS A 311 -6.93 -8.65 -28.13
N LEU A 312 -6.50 -7.53 -27.57
CA LEU A 312 -6.87 -6.20 -28.07
C LEU A 312 -6.38 -5.96 -29.51
N ALA A 313 -5.15 -6.41 -29.83
CA ALA A 313 -4.60 -6.35 -31.18
C ALA A 313 -5.41 -7.15 -32.21
N GLN A 314 -6.14 -8.19 -31.79
CA GLN A 314 -6.99 -9.01 -32.65
C GLN A 314 -8.38 -8.40 -32.88
N GLU A 315 -8.75 -7.36 -32.13
CA GLU A 315 -10.07 -6.70 -32.21
C GLU A 315 -9.96 -5.19 -32.56
N PRO A 316 -9.51 -4.83 -33.77
CA PRO A 316 -9.29 -3.43 -34.16
C PRO A 316 -10.58 -2.58 -34.14
N LYS A 317 -11.75 -3.20 -34.34
CA LYS A 317 -13.04 -2.52 -34.21
C LYS A 317 -13.30 -2.06 -32.78
N PHE A 318 -13.04 -2.94 -31.81
CA PHE A 318 -13.19 -2.62 -30.39
C PHE A 318 -12.17 -1.56 -29.96
N LEU A 319 -10.93 -1.65 -30.42
CA LEU A 319 -9.90 -0.63 -30.16
C LEU A 319 -10.34 0.77 -30.65
N ARG A 320 -10.91 0.87 -31.86
CA ARG A 320 -11.45 2.14 -32.37
C ARG A 320 -12.64 2.65 -31.56
N GLU A 321 -13.50 1.76 -31.08
CA GLU A 321 -14.65 2.13 -30.24
C GLU A 321 -14.22 2.72 -28.89
N ILE A 322 -13.25 2.10 -28.21
CA ILE A 322 -12.80 2.57 -26.90
C ILE A 322 -11.95 3.84 -26.97
N LEU A 323 -11.35 4.13 -28.13
CA LEU A 323 -10.54 5.32 -28.39
C LEU A 323 -11.26 6.40 -29.22
N ALA A 324 -12.57 6.24 -29.48
CA ALA A 324 -13.31 7.14 -30.36
C ALA A 324 -13.27 8.62 -29.92
N ASP A 325 -13.18 8.86 -28.60
CA ASP A 325 -13.13 10.20 -28.01
C ASP A 325 -11.70 10.78 -27.94
N VAL A 326 -10.69 10.08 -28.45
CA VAL A 326 -9.29 10.50 -28.37
C VAL A 326 -8.84 11.05 -29.72
N ASP A 327 -8.52 12.35 -29.76
CA ASP A 327 -8.20 13.07 -30.99
C ASP A 327 -7.07 12.42 -31.80
N ASP A 328 -6.00 12.01 -31.13
CA ASP A 328 -4.82 11.38 -31.75
C ASP A 328 -5.12 10.00 -32.38
N PHE A 329 -6.22 9.35 -31.99
CA PHE A 329 -6.60 8.01 -32.45
C PHE A 329 -7.94 7.95 -33.20
N LYS A 330 -8.44 9.10 -33.68
CA LYS A 330 -9.62 9.16 -34.57
C LYS A 330 -9.44 8.30 -35.82
N ILE A 331 -8.21 8.23 -36.34
CA ILE A 331 -7.84 7.37 -37.47
C ILE A 331 -6.72 6.44 -37.02
N ILE A 332 -7.05 5.17 -36.79
CA ILE A 332 -6.08 4.12 -36.47
C ILE A 332 -5.64 3.42 -37.76
N THR A 333 -4.38 3.64 -38.13
CA THR A 333 -3.65 3.04 -39.26
C THR A 333 -2.66 1.98 -38.75
N ASN A 334 -1.94 1.30 -39.65
CA ASN A 334 -0.89 0.36 -39.25
C ASN A 334 0.29 1.04 -38.54
N GLU A 335 0.53 2.33 -38.81
CA GLU A 335 1.67 3.07 -38.26
C GLU A 335 1.47 3.42 -36.79
N ASN A 336 0.26 3.84 -36.40
CA ASN A 336 -0.07 4.19 -35.01
C ASN A 336 -0.81 3.07 -34.24
N PHE A 337 -0.98 1.88 -34.84
CA PHE A 337 -1.74 0.78 -34.22
C PHE A 337 -1.16 0.34 -32.87
N ARG A 338 0.17 0.24 -32.79
CA ARG A 338 0.85 -0.15 -31.56
C ARG A 338 0.70 0.90 -30.47
N GLU A 339 0.88 2.17 -30.82
CA GLU A 339 0.71 3.30 -29.91
C GLU A 339 -0.74 3.39 -29.41
N ALA A 340 -1.72 3.09 -30.26
CA ALA A 340 -3.12 3.02 -29.86
C ALA A 340 -3.37 1.92 -28.81
N ILE A 341 -2.75 0.75 -28.96
CA ILE A 341 -2.85 -0.33 -27.96
C ILE A 341 -2.19 0.09 -26.65
N GLU A 342 -0.98 0.63 -26.71
CA GLU A 342 -0.23 1.11 -25.53
C GLU A 342 -1.06 2.19 -24.79
N PHE A 343 -1.59 3.18 -25.51
CA PHE A 343 -2.45 4.21 -24.95
C PHE A 343 -3.73 3.64 -24.33
N ALA A 344 -4.37 2.66 -24.97
CA ALA A 344 -5.59 2.06 -24.43
C ALA A 344 -5.34 1.31 -23.12
N VAL A 345 -4.14 0.78 -22.91
CA VAL A 345 -3.77 0.07 -21.68
C VAL A 345 -3.28 1.04 -20.60
N GLU A 346 -2.61 2.13 -20.97
CA GLU A 346 -2.08 3.11 -20.01
C GLU A 346 -3.14 4.12 -19.54
N SER A 347 -4.16 4.37 -20.36
CA SER A 347 -5.22 5.34 -20.08
C SER A 347 -6.37 4.75 -19.26
N SER A 348 -6.89 5.53 -18.32
CA SER A 348 -7.86 5.05 -17.33
C SER A 348 -9.18 4.51 -17.92
N LYS A 349 -9.89 5.31 -18.75
CA LYS A 349 -11.20 4.92 -19.31
C LYS A 349 -11.09 3.75 -20.30
N PRO A 350 -10.14 3.75 -21.27
CA PRO A 350 -9.99 2.61 -22.16
C PRO A 350 -9.58 1.34 -21.42
N LEU A 351 -8.64 1.41 -20.47
CA LEU A 351 -8.19 0.25 -19.70
C LEU A 351 -9.35 -0.41 -18.94
N GLU A 352 -10.21 0.39 -18.30
CA GLU A 352 -11.41 -0.10 -17.62
C GLU A 352 -12.29 -0.92 -18.57
N LYS A 353 -12.60 -0.39 -19.77
CA LYS A 353 -13.40 -1.09 -20.78
C LYS A 353 -12.73 -2.38 -21.25
N VAL A 354 -11.41 -2.35 -21.47
CA VAL A 354 -10.62 -3.52 -21.91
C VAL A 354 -10.65 -4.63 -20.86
N ILE A 355 -10.42 -4.31 -19.58
CA ILE A 355 -10.43 -5.30 -18.51
C ILE A 355 -11.83 -5.89 -18.32
N VAL A 356 -12.87 -5.07 -18.28
CA VAL A 356 -14.26 -5.54 -18.10
C VAL A 356 -14.68 -6.48 -19.25
N ARG A 357 -14.20 -6.23 -20.47
CA ARG A 357 -14.47 -7.11 -21.63
C ARG A 357 -13.73 -8.44 -21.53
N TYR A 358 -12.43 -8.42 -21.26
CA TYR A 358 -11.59 -9.63 -21.35
C TYR A 358 -11.47 -10.43 -20.05
N TYR A 359 -11.76 -9.80 -18.92
CA TYR A 359 -11.67 -10.37 -17.57
C TYR A 359 -12.91 -9.97 -16.74
N PRO A 360 -14.14 -10.37 -17.17
CA PRO A 360 -15.38 -9.94 -16.54
C PRO A 360 -15.49 -10.37 -15.06
N VAL A 361 -14.79 -11.44 -14.65
CA VAL A 361 -14.69 -11.88 -13.24
C VAL A 361 -14.11 -10.79 -12.33
N HIS A 362 -13.28 -9.91 -12.87
CA HIS A 362 -12.66 -8.82 -12.10
C HIS A 362 -13.41 -7.49 -12.22
N LYS A 363 -14.61 -7.45 -12.83
CA LYS A 363 -15.39 -6.21 -13.01
C LYS A 363 -15.60 -5.43 -11.71
N ASP A 364 -15.95 -6.12 -10.63
CA ASP A 364 -16.21 -5.47 -9.33
C ASP A 364 -14.93 -4.94 -8.70
N LEU A 365 -13.80 -5.65 -8.86
CA LEU A 365 -12.49 -5.16 -8.43
C LEU A 365 -12.08 -3.93 -9.23
N VAL A 366 -12.35 -3.90 -10.54
CA VAL A 366 -12.05 -2.74 -11.38
C VAL A 366 -12.87 -1.52 -10.95
N ALA A 367 -14.18 -1.69 -10.75
CA ALA A 367 -15.05 -0.63 -10.27
C ALA A 367 -14.59 -0.10 -8.90
N PHE A 368 -14.16 -0.99 -8.01
CA PHE A 368 -13.59 -0.61 -6.71
C PHE A 368 -12.30 0.21 -6.87
N GLY A 369 -11.38 -0.21 -7.75
CA GLY A 369 -10.16 0.54 -8.04
C GLY A 369 -10.42 1.92 -8.64
N VAL A 370 -11.44 2.06 -9.48
CA VAL A 370 -11.89 3.36 -10.02
C VAL A 370 -12.42 4.26 -8.90
N SER A 371 -13.24 3.72 -8.00
CA SER A 371 -13.76 4.47 -6.84
C SER A 371 -12.63 4.92 -5.89
N LEU A 372 -11.68 4.04 -5.58
CA LEU A 372 -10.52 4.39 -4.76
C LEU A 372 -9.70 5.51 -5.39
N ARG A 373 -9.45 5.45 -6.70
CA ARG A 373 -8.71 6.51 -7.40
C ARG A 373 -9.43 7.85 -7.33
N GLU A 374 -10.74 7.86 -7.44
CA GLU A 374 -11.54 9.09 -7.31
C GLU A 374 -11.43 9.68 -5.89
N ASN A 375 -11.49 8.82 -4.87
CA ASN A 375 -11.28 9.24 -3.48
C ASN A 375 -9.88 9.81 -3.24
N ILE A 376 -8.85 9.26 -3.90
CA ILE A 376 -7.48 9.79 -3.83
C ILE A 376 -7.42 11.19 -4.46
N ARG A 377 -8.00 11.36 -5.65
CA ARG A 377 -7.98 12.63 -6.40
C ARG A 377 -8.68 13.75 -5.66
N ASN A 378 -9.75 13.42 -4.94
CA ASN A 378 -10.52 14.36 -4.14
C ASN A 378 -9.92 14.59 -2.75
N GLY A 379 -8.89 13.85 -2.36
CA GLY A 379 -8.22 13.97 -1.05
C GLY A 379 -8.95 13.25 0.08
N ALA A 380 -9.95 12.42 -0.21
CA ALA A 380 -10.63 11.61 0.80
C ALA A 380 -9.77 10.43 1.29
N LEU A 381 -8.86 9.94 0.44
CA LEU A 381 -7.88 8.90 0.74
C LEU A 381 -6.48 9.34 0.33
N ASP A 382 -5.45 8.86 1.03
CA ASP A 382 -4.10 8.86 0.47
C ASP A 382 -3.83 7.58 -0.33
N LEU A 383 -2.81 7.64 -1.19
CA LEU A 383 -2.44 6.53 -2.06
C LEU A 383 -2.10 5.24 -1.28
N SER A 384 -1.47 5.36 -0.10
CA SER A 384 -1.06 4.20 0.69
C SER A 384 -2.27 3.45 1.26
N GLN A 385 -3.28 4.19 1.75
CA GLN A 385 -4.55 3.64 2.23
C GLN A 385 -5.29 2.94 1.08
N ALA A 386 -5.39 3.60 -0.08
CA ALA A 386 -6.08 3.04 -1.22
C ALA A 386 -5.44 1.74 -1.73
N ILE A 387 -4.09 1.68 -1.78
CA ILE A 387 -3.36 0.45 -2.15
C ILE A 387 -3.69 -0.69 -1.19
N ILE A 388 -3.74 -0.44 0.12
CA ILE A 388 -4.04 -1.46 1.12
C ILE A 388 -5.50 -1.91 1.04
N GLN A 389 -6.45 -0.98 0.93
CA GLN A 389 -7.87 -1.32 0.78
C GLN A 389 -8.09 -2.17 -0.47
N PHE A 390 -7.46 -1.81 -1.59
CA PHE A 390 -7.52 -2.60 -2.82
C PHE A 390 -6.94 -4.00 -2.63
N ALA A 391 -5.76 -4.11 -2.00
CA ALA A 391 -5.09 -5.38 -1.74
C ALA A 391 -5.93 -6.31 -0.84
N ILE A 392 -6.56 -5.77 0.20
CA ILE A 392 -7.48 -6.53 1.06
C ILE A 392 -8.64 -7.08 0.23
N ARG A 393 -9.25 -6.25 -0.64
CA ARG A 393 -10.36 -6.68 -1.48
C ARG A 393 -9.95 -7.78 -2.46
N CYS A 394 -8.76 -7.69 -3.06
CA CYS A 394 -8.18 -8.72 -3.92
C CYS A 394 -7.86 -10.04 -3.20
N SER A 395 -7.73 -10.02 -1.87
CA SER A 395 -7.49 -11.24 -1.08
C SER A 395 -8.78 -11.95 -0.64
N GLN A 396 -9.92 -11.28 -0.75
CA GLN A 396 -11.23 -11.76 -0.28
C GLN A 396 -12.14 -12.25 -1.41
N GLY A 397 -11.82 -11.94 -2.67
CA GLY A 397 -12.52 -12.40 -3.87
C GLY A 397 -11.54 -13.02 -4.83
#